data_AF-A0A1H8XFZ1-F1
#
_entry.id   AF-A0A1H8XFZ1-F1
#
_cell.length_a   1.000
_cell.length_b   1.000
_cell.length_c   1.000
_cell.angle_alpha   90.00
_cell.angle_beta   90.00
_cell.angle_gamma   90.00
#
_symmetry.space_group_name_H-M   'P 1'
#
loop_
_entity.id
_entity.type
_entity.pdbx_description
1 polymer ?
#
loop_
_entity_poly.entity_id
_entity_poly.type
_entity_poly.pdbx_seq_one_letter_code
_entity_poly.pdbx_strand_id
1 'polypeptide(L)'
;MTTAAETIATITRRAKEVGVRVWLHAAEIGGPRRLGIGEDEPVVTASVFKVPVALELARQAAEGAFDLAGRVTVAPGHPTPSPYGLATFRHEAVLSWHDLATLMIGISDNVATDLILAEVGREAVNASLRRLGFEHTAVPQDCREVLDSIGEDLGLSYEDDEGCSPGCRTSRCPRCARCGRSTRAGRRPPRSPGCSG
;
A
#
# COMPACT_ATOMS: atom_id res chain seq x y z
N MET A 1 35.05 14.77 -2.22
CA MET A 1 33.63 14.49 -1.85
C MET A 1 32.78 14.99 -3.00
N THR A 2 31.86 14.17 -3.48
CA THR A 2 30.89 14.55 -4.54
C THR A 2 30.00 15.68 -4.02
N THR A 3 29.79 16.70 -4.84
CA THR A 3 28.89 17.82 -4.49
C THR A 3 27.41 17.38 -4.57
N ALA A 4 26.51 18.15 -3.96
CA ALA A 4 25.07 17.92 -4.10
C ALA A 4 24.63 18.01 -5.58
N ALA A 5 25.18 18.97 -6.33
CA ALA A 5 24.88 19.15 -7.75
C ALA A 5 25.29 17.94 -8.60
N GLU A 6 26.49 17.40 -8.39
CA GLU A 6 26.97 16.20 -9.09
C GLU A 6 26.14 14.96 -8.75
N THR A 7 25.72 14.82 -7.49
CA THR A 7 24.82 13.76 -7.04
C THR A 7 23.45 13.86 -7.73
N ILE A 8 22.85 15.05 -7.75
CA ILE A 8 21.55 15.31 -8.40
C ILE A 8 21.63 15.03 -9.91
N ALA A 9 22.67 15.50 -10.59
CA ALA A 9 22.89 15.24 -12.01
C ALA A 9 23.01 13.73 -12.29
N THR A 10 23.70 13.00 -11.42
CA THR A 10 23.83 11.55 -11.52
C THR A 10 22.49 10.84 -11.37
N ILE A 11 21.71 11.17 -10.34
CA ILE A 11 20.39 10.57 -10.10
C ILE A 11 19.46 10.86 -11.28
N THR A 12 19.39 12.12 -11.73
CA THR A 12 18.53 12.54 -12.84
C THR A 12 18.88 11.82 -14.14
N ARG A 13 20.17 11.68 -14.44
CA ARG A 13 20.65 10.92 -15.61
C ARG A 13 20.23 9.44 -15.51
N ARG A 14 20.44 8.79 -14.37
CA ARG A 14 20.05 7.38 -14.15
C ARG A 14 18.54 7.19 -14.24
N ALA A 15 17.77 8.11 -13.66
CA ALA A 15 16.31 8.09 -13.74
C ALA A 15 15.84 8.14 -15.20
N LYS A 16 16.45 9.00 -16.02
CA LYS A 16 16.17 9.08 -17.47
C LYS A 16 16.52 7.80 -18.22
N GLU A 17 17.64 7.15 -17.88
CA GLU A 17 18.07 5.89 -18.50
C GLU A 17 17.07 4.74 -18.30
N VAL A 18 16.36 4.72 -17.16
CA VAL A 18 15.36 3.69 -16.83
C VAL A 18 13.91 4.17 -17.02
N GLY A 19 13.71 5.39 -17.52
CA GLY A 19 12.38 5.95 -17.82
C GLY A 19 11.52 6.31 -16.60
N VAL A 20 12.14 6.61 -15.45
CA VAL A 20 11.42 7.02 -14.23
C VAL A 20 11.59 8.51 -13.94
N ARG A 21 10.62 9.08 -13.24
CA ARG A 21 10.73 10.40 -12.61
C ARG A 21 11.04 10.21 -11.13
N VAL A 22 11.87 11.10 -10.58
CA VAL A 22 12.31 11.02 -9.19
C VAL A 22 11.98 12.33 -8.49
N TRP A 23 11.32 12.19 -7.35
CA TRP A 23 11.24 13.21 -6.32
C TRP A 23 12.05 12.70 -5.13
N LEU A 24 12.90 13.55 -4.57
CA LEU A 24 13.82 13.13 -3.53
C LEU A 24 14.17 14.31 -2.63
N HIS A 25 14.16 14.05 -1.33
CA HIS A 25 14.79 14.88 -0.32
C HIS A 25 15.70 14.00 0.51
N ALA A 26 16.95 14.41 0.73
CA ALA A 26 17.85 13.77 1.67
C ALA A 26 18.53 14.83 2.51
N ALA A 27 18.38 14.72 3.83
CA ALA A 27 18.97 15.62 4.80
C ALA A 27 19.73 14.83 5.87
N GLU A 28 20.84 15.38 6.32
CA GLU A 28 21.58 14.88 7.46
C GLU A 28 20.85 15.24 8.76
N ILE A 29 20.58 14.22 9.59
CA ILE A 29 19.96 14.44 10.89
C ILE A 29 20.97 15.15 11.82
N GLY A 30 20.63 16.37 12.24
CA GLY A 30 21.48 17.18 13.12
C GLY A 30 22.65 17.89 12.43
N GLY A 31 22.75 17.79 11.10
CA GLY A 31 23.80 18.45 10.32
C GLY A 31 23.25 19.38 9.24
N PRO A 32 24.13 20.15 8.56
CA PRO A 32 23.69 21.14 7.59
C PRO A 32 23.45 20.56 6.18
N ARG A 33 23.88 19.33 5.92
CA ARG A 33 23.87 18.74 4.58
C ARG A 33 22.45 18.38 4.15
N ARG A 34 22.06 18.84 2.97
CA ARG A 34 20.78 18.52 2.34
C ARG A 34 20.90 18.55 0.82
N LEU A 35 20.08 17.76 0.14
CA LEU A 35 19.90 17.79 -1.31
C LEU A 35 18.47 17.40 -1.69
N GLY A 36 18.01 17.96 -2.81
CA GLY A 36 16.63 17.86 -3.26
C GLY A 36 16.48 17.71 -4.77
N ILE A 37 15.48 16.96 -5.19
CA ILE A 37 14.97 16.88 -6.57
C ILE A 37 13.45 16.99 -6.46
N GLY A 38 12.86 18.13 -6.85
CA GLY A 38 11.42 18.36 -6.70
C GLY A 38 10.91 18.18 -5.26
N GLU A 39 11.74 18.45 -4.26
CA GLU A 39 11.48 18.06 -2.86
C GLU A 39 10.20 18.64 -2.24
N ASP A 40 9.71 19.76 -2.79
CA ASP A 40 8.48 20.42 -2.34
C ASP A 40 7.24 20.07 -3.18
N GLU A 41 7.39 19.23 -4.21
CA GLU A 41 6.26 18.81 -5.05
C GLU A 41 5.47 17.67 -4.38
N PRO A 42 4.13 17.80 -4.23
CA PRO A 42 3.30 16.73 -3.71
C PRO A 42 3.35 15.47 -4.58
N VAL A 43 3.44 14.31 -3.93
CA VAL A 43 3.40 12.99 -4.57
C VAL A 43 2.38 12.09 -3.89
N VAL A 44 1.92 11.06 -4.60
CA VAL A 44 1.11 9.99 -4.00
C VAL A 44 1.99 9.23 -3.01
N THR A 45 1.64 9.28 -1.74
CA THR A 45 2.45 8.69 -0.65
C THR A 45 2.38 7.16 -0.64
N ALA A 46 1.37 6.57 -1.28
CA ALA A 46 1.09 5.14 -1.19
C ALA A 46 1.15 4.69 0.29
N SER A 47 1.69 3.52 0.59
CA SER A 47 1.76 3.02 1.97
C SER A 47 2.59 3.86 2.95
N VAL A 48 3.28 4.94 2.52
CA VAL A 48 3.96 5.87 3.43
C VAL A 48 2.97 6.63 4.32
N PHE A 49 1.69 6.78 3.92
CA PHE A 49 0.67 7.41 4.77
C PHE A 49 0.42 6.66 6.09
N LYS A 50 0.85 5.39 6.20
CA LYS A 50 0.74 4.59 7.43
C LYS A 50 1.59 5.15 8.57
N VAL A 51 2.64 5.92 8.25
CA VAL A 51 3.49 6.58 9.25
C VAL A 51 2.71 7.62 10.07
N PRO A 52 2.00 8.61 9.49
CA PRO A 52 1.17 9.51 10.27
C PRO A 52 0.00 8.82 10.97
N VAL A 53 -0.53 7.72 10.45
CA VAL A 53 -1.54 6.91 11.16
C VAL A 53 -0.94 6.28 12.43
N ALA A 54 0.24 5.67 12.34
CA ALA A 54 0.94 5.13 13.50
C ALA A 54 1.30 6.22 14.53
N LEU A 55 1.69 7.40 14.05
CA LEU A 55 2.00 8.54 14.91
C LEU A 55 0.78 8.98 15.71
N GLU A 56 -0.39 9.07 15.08
CA GLU A 56 -1.63 9.44 15.77
C GLU A 56 -2.07 8.37 16.78
N LEU A 57 -2.00 7.09 16.41
CA LEU A 57 -2.26 5.98 17.32
C LEU A 57 -1.36 6.07 18.57
N ALA A 58 -0.05 6.27 18.36
CA ALA A 58 0.91 6.41 19.45
C ALA A 58 0.63 7.64 20.32
N ARG A 59 0.21 8.76 19.72
CA ARG A 59 -0.16 9.98 20.45
C ARG A 59 -1.36 9.75 21.35
N GLN A 60 -2.45 9.17 20.83
CA GLN A 60 -3.65 8.88 21.62
C GLN A 60 -3.34 7.87 22.75
N ALA A 61 -2.49 6.87 22.48
CA ALA A 61 -2.05 5.93 23.51
C ALA A 61 -1.21 6.60 24.61
N ALA A 62 -0.27 7.48 24.25
CA ALA A 62 0.54 8.22 25.21
C ALA A 62 -0.30 9.17 26.10
N GLU A 63 -1.43 9.66 25.57
CA GLU A 63 -2.40 10.47 26.31
C GLU A 63 -3.38 9.64 27.15
N GLY A 64 -3.28 8.31 27.11
CA GLY A 64 -4.19 7.40 27.81
C GLY A 64 -5.59 7.33 27.20
N ALA A 65 -5.80 7.92 26.01
CA ALA A 65 -7.06 7.86 25.28
C ALA A 65 -7.24 6.54 24.51
N PHE A 66 -6.18 5.75 24.38
CA PHE A 66 -6.17 4.53 23.58
C PHE A 66 -5.38 3.40 24.23
N ASP A 67 -6.00 2.24 24.45
CA ASP A 67 -5.33 1.05 24.99
C ASP A 67 -4.77 0.18 23.86
N LEU A 68 -3.44 0.20 23.68
CA LEU A 68 -2.77 -0.62 22.67
C LEU A 68 -2.88 -2.13 22.90
N ALA A 69 -3.15 -2.56 24.14
CA ALA A 69 -3.40 -3.97 24.47
C ALA A 69 -4.86 -4.38 24.21
N GLY A 70 -5.73 -3.41 23.92
CA GLY A 70 -7.11 -3.64 23.53
C GLY A 70 -7.20 -4.59 22.34
N ARG A 71 -8.14 -5.54 22.41
CA ARG A 71 -8.28 -6.61 21.41
C ARG A 71 -9.31 -6.25 20.36
N VAL A 72 -8.98 -6.58 19.12
CA VAL A 72 -9.85 -6.46 17.95
C VAL A 72 -10.05 -7.84 17.36
N THR A 73 -11.31 -8.18 17.14
CA THR A 73 -11.71 -9.38 16.40
C THR A 73 -11.89 -9.02 14.94
N VAL A 74 -11.06 -9.57 14.08
CA VAL A 74 -11.08 -9.35 12.63
C VAL A 74 -11.66 -10.60 11.96
N ALA A 75 -12.86 -10.45 11.43
CA ALA A 75 -13.49 -11.50 10.63
C ALA A 75 -12.76 -11.66 9.28
N PRO A 76 -12.71 -12.88 8.70
CA PRO A 76 -12.15 -13.08 7.38
C PRO A 76 -13.00 -12.38 6.31
N GLY A 77 -12.37 -11.96 5.22
CA GLY A 77 -13.08 -11.34 4.08
C GLY A 77 -13.33 -9.83 4.22
N HIS A 78 -12.44 -9.12 4.93
CA HIS A 78 -12.43 -7.66 4.93
C HIS A 78 -12.41 -7.10 3.48
N PRO A 79 -13.16 -6.02 3.17
CA PRO A 79 -13.29 -5.52 1.80
C PRO A 79 -12.01 -4.90 1.23
N THR A 80 -11.09 -4.46 2.08
CA THR A 80 -9.81 -3.87 1.65
C THR A 80 -8.90 -4.92 1.00
N PRO A 81 -8.52 -4.77 -0.27
CA PRO A 81 -7.63 -5.71 -0.95
C PRO A 81 -6.20 -5.66 -0.41
N SER A 82 -5.57 -6.83 -0.34
CA SER A 82 -4.12 -7.00 -0.18
C SER A 82 -3.71 -8.43 -0.54
N PRO A 83 -2.53 -8.64 -1.17
CA PRO A 83 -2.04 -9.99 -1.48
C PRO A 83 -1.48 -10.74 -0.25
N TYR A 84 -1.37 -10.08 0.90
CA TYR A 84 -0.83 -10.65 2.13
C TYR A 84 -1.59 -10.17 3.37
N GLY A 85 -1.17 -10.67 4.53
CA GLY A 85 -1.71 -10.23 5.81
C GLY A 85 -3.17 -10.61 6.02
N LEU A 86 -3.89 -9.80 6.79
CA LEU A 86 -5.26 -10.06 7.23
C LEU A 86 -6.25 -10.22 6.08
N ALA A 87 -6.02 -9.58 4.93
CA ALA A 87 -6.86 -9.76 3.73
C ALA A 87 -6.88 -11.21 3.22
N THR A 88 -5.84 -11.99 3.54
CA THR A 88 -5.71 -13.39 3.12
C THR A 88 -6.27 -14.39 4.11
N PHE A 89 -6.64 -13.94 5.33
CA PHE A 89 -7.08 -14.82 6.39
C PHE A 89 -8.41 -15.49 6.05
N ARG A 90 -8.53 -16.77 6.44
CA ARG A 90 -9.73 -17.60 6.23
C ARG A 90 -10.53 -17.84 7.50
N HIS A 91 -9.95 -17.47 8.63
CA HIS A 91 -10.54 -17.61 9.96
C HIS A 91 -10.44 -16.28 10.67
N GLU A 92 -11.26 -16.14 11.70
CA GLU A 92 -11.21 -15.01 12.60
C GLU A 92 -9.83 -14.90 13.26
N ALA A 93 -9.34 -13.67 13.38
CA ALA A 93 -8.13 -13.36 14.14
C ALA A 93 -8.46 -12.38 15.26
N VAL A 94 -7.91 -12.64 16.45
CA VAL A 94 -8.01 -11.73 17.59
C VAL A 94 -6.62 -11.18 17.86
N LEU A 95 -6.42 -9.89 17.60
CA LEU A 95 -5.14 -9.21 17.69
C LEU A 95 -5.26 -8.00 18.61
N SER A 96 -4.16 -7.61 19.25
CA SER A 96 -4.12 -6.31 19.92
C SER A 96 -3.99 -5.18 18.89
N TRP A 97 -4.35 -3.95 19.27
CA TRP A 97 -4.06 -2.78 18.44
C TRP A 97 -2.55 -2.60 18.18
N HIS A 98 -1.70 -2.95 19.14
CA HIS A 98 -0.25 -2.99 18.94
C HIS A 98 0.16 -3.99 17.84
N ASP A 99 -0.44 -5.18 17.81
CA ASP A 99 -0.15 -6.17 16.77
C ASP A 99 -0.64 -5.71 15.40
N LEU A 100 -1.82 -5.08 15.33
CA LEU A 100 -2.29 -4.45 14.10
C LEU A 100 -1.33 -3.36 13.62
N ALA A 101 -0.82 -2.51 14.51
CA ALA A 101 0.15 -1.48 14.16
C ALA A 101 1.47 -2.08 13.66
N THR A 102 1.88 -3.20 14.26
CA THR A 102 3.05 -3.98 13.84
C THR A 102 2.86 -4.56 12.43
N LEU A 103 1.67 -5.08 12.09
CA LEU A 103 1.37 -5.54 10.73
C LEU A 103 1.32 -4.38 9.73
N MET A 104 0.67 -3.27 10.11
CA MET A 104 0.56 -2.05 9.31
C MET A 104 1.94 -1.49 8.94
N ILE A 105 2.87 -1.40 9.89
CA ILE A 105 4.21 -0.84 9.62
C ILE A 105 5.19 -1.90 9.10
N GLY A 106 5.16 -3.10 9.66
CA GLY A 106 6.15 -4.14 9.38
C GLY A 106 5.99 -4.81 8.03
N ILE A 107 4.75 -5.06 7.61
CA ILE A 107 4.46 -5.68 6.31
C ILE A 107 3.52 -4.86 5.43
N SER A 108 3.22 -3.62 5.83
CA SER A 108 2.29 -2.77 5.08
C SER A 108 0.88 -3.36 4.96
N ASP A 109 0.38 -4.04 5.99
CA ASP A 109 -0.95 -4.66 5.95
C ASP A 109 -2.06 -3.60 5.78
N ASN A 110 -2.83 -3.68 4.68
CA ASN A 110 -3.87 -2.70 4.35
C ASN A 110 -5.11 -2.82 5.25
N VAL A 111 -5.49 -4.04 5.65
CA VAL A 111 -6.65 -4.23 6.52
C VAL A 111 -6.34 -3.72 7.92
N ALA A 112 -5.15 -4.01 8.45
CA ALA A 112 -4.71 -3.45 9.72
C ALA A 112 -4.66 -1.91 9.67
N THR A 113 -4.23 -1.35 8.54
CA THR A 113 -4.21 0.10 8.32
C THR A 113 -5.60 0.71 8.41
N ASP A 114 -6.56 0.15 7.66
CA ASP A 114 -7.92 0.69 7.61
C ASP A 114 -8.63 0.57 8.96
N LEU A 115 -8.42 -0.55 9.67
CA LEU A 115 -8.94 -0.74 11.02
C LEU A 115 -8.38 0.32 12.00
N ILE A 116 -7.07 0.58 11.97
CA ILE A 116 -6.45 1.59 12.84
C ILE A 116 -6.93 2.99 12.44
N LEU A 117 -6.95 3.31 11.15
CA LEU A 117 -7.36 4.64 10.68
C LEU A 117 -8.82 4.93 11.02
N ALA A 118 -9.70 3.94 10.90
CA ALA A 118 -11.11 4.05 11.29
C ALA A 118 -11.26 4.32 12.79
N GLU A 119 -10.42 3.66 13.60
CA GLU A 119 -10.46 3.79 15.06
C GLU A 119 -9.88 5.12 15.56
N VAL A 120 -8.68 5.51 15.10
CA VAL A 120 -8.02 6.75 15.56
C VAL A 120 -8.63 8.01 14.93
N GLY A 121 -9.30 7.87 13.78
CA GLY A 121 -9.98 8.94 13.05
C GLY A 121 -9.06 9.66 12.06
N ARG A 122 -9.51 9.73 10.80
CA ARG A 122 -8.81 10.42 9.69
C ARG A 122 -8.58 11.90 9.99
N GLU A 123 -9.57 12.57 10.57
CA GLU A 123 -9.48 13.98 10.94
C GLU A 123 -8.42 14.21 12.02
N ALA A 124 -8.30 13.28 12.98
CA ALA A 124 -7.32 13.35 14.05
C ALA A 124 -5.89 13.19 13.51
N VAL A 125 -5.68 12.25 12.58
CA VAL A 125 -4.40 12.08 11.86
C VAL A 125 -4.00 13.37 11.15
N ASN A 126 -4.91 13.94 10.35
CA ASN A 126 -4.65 15.19 9.63
C ASN A 126 -4.46 16.39 10.59
N ALA A 127 -5.14 16.42 11.73
CA ALA A 127 -4.93 17.44 12.75
C ALA A 127 -3.54 17.31 13.40
N SER A 128 -3.06 16.09 13.63
CA SER A 128 -1.70 15.84 14.11
C SER A 128 -0.64 16.32 13.11
N LEU A 129 -0.82 16.04 11.83
CA LEU A 129 0.06 16.55 10.78
C LEU A 129 0.14 18.09 10.79
N ARG A 130 -1.01 18.78 10.86
CA ARG A 130 -1.05 20.24 10.97
C ARG A 130 -0.38 20.76 12.24
N ARG A 131 -0.61 20.14 13.40
CA ARG A 131 0.04 20.53 14.66
C ARG A 131 1.56 20.43 14.61
N LEU A 132 2.09 19.50 13.82
CA LEU A 132 3.52 19.29 13.63
C LEU A 132 4.12 20.15 12.50
N GLY A 133 3.31 20.98 11.83
CA GLY A 133 3.75 21.86 10.75
C GLY A 133 3.83 21.19 9.37
N PHE A 134 3.27 19.99 9.19
CA PHE A 134 3.22 19.31 7.90
C PHE A 134 2.04 19.79 7.04
N GLU A 135 2.09 21.04 6.59
CA GLU A 135 0.98 21.71 5.86
C GLU A 135 0.66 21.08 4.49
N HIS A 136 1.64 20.42 3.87
CA HIS A 136 1.52 19.80 2.55
C HIS A 136 1.39 18.27 2.59
N THR A 137 1.23 17.68 3.79
CA THR A 137 0.99 16.24 3.95
C THR A 137 -0.43 16.02 4.46
N ALA A 138 -1.16 15.12 3.80
CA ALA A 138 -2.51 14.75 4.19
C ALA A 138 -2.74 13.25 4.03
N VAL A 139 -3.71 12.73 4.79
CA VAL A 139 -4.28 11.39 4.64
C VAL A 139 -5.73 11.57 4.20
N PRO A 140 -6.00 11.76 2.90
CA PRO A 140 -7.35 12.02 2.41
C PRO A 140 -8.16 10.75 2.23
N GLN A 141 -7.49 9.59 2.13
CA GLN A 141 -8.08 8.30 1.79
C GLN A 141 -7.56 7.18 2.69
N ASP A 142 -8.36 6.13 2.90
CA ASP A 142 -7.91 4.85 3.43
C ASP A 142 -7.32 3.94 2.33
N CYS A 143 -6.81 2.75 2.67
CA CYS A 143 -6.22 1.85 1.67
C CYS A 143 -7.25 1.40 0.64
N ARG A 144 -8.49 1.12 1.05
CA ARG A 144 -9.54 0.70 0.12
C ARG A 144 -9.86 1.80 -0.88
N GLU A 145 -10.05 3.04 -0.43
CA GLU A 145 -10.31 4.20 -1.29
C GLU A 145 -9.15 4.49 -2.25
N VAL A 146 -7.90 4.36 -1.80
CA VAL A 146 -6.74 4.48 -2.69
C VAL A 146 -6.78 3.42 -3.79
N LEU A 147 -7.03 2.16 -3.43
CA LEU A 147 -7.09 1.06 -4.41
C LEU A 147 -8.29 1.18 -5.37
N ASP A 148 -9.44 1.63 -4.86
CA ASP A 148 -10.63 1.91 -5.68
C ASP A 148 -10.30 2.99 -6.72
N SER A 149 -9.62 4.08 -6.33
CA SER A 149 -9.21 5.16 -7.26
C SER A 149 -8.24 4.69 -8.34
N ILE A 150 -7.29 3.80 -8.00
CA ILE A 150 -6.40 3.19 -8.99
C ILE A 150 -7.20 2.34 -9.99
N GLY A 151 -8.20 1.60 -9.50
CA GLY A 151 -9.07 0.81 -10.35
C GLY A 151 -9.88 1.68 -11.32
N GLU A 152 -10.42 2.79 -10.84
CA GLU A 152 -11.14 3.78 -11.65
C GLU A 152 -10.23 4.36 -12.76
N ASP A 153 -9.02 4.79 -12.41
CA ASP A 153 -8.04 5.35 -13.36
C ASP A 153 -7.64 4.36 -14.45
N LEU A 154 -7.55 3.07 -14.12
CA LEU A 154 -7.17 2.01 -15.04
C LEU A 154 -8.36 1.39 -15.78
N GLY A 155 -9.60 1.68 -15.37
CA GLY A 155 -10.81 1.03 -15.89
C GLY A 155 -10.89 -0.47 -15.55
N LEU A 156 -10.29 -0.89 -14.44
CA LEU A 156 -10.22 -2.29 -13.97
C LEU A 156 -10.59 -2.35 -12.49
N SER A 157 -11.28 -3.40 -12.03
CA SER A 157 -11.33 -3.66 -10.59
C SER A 157 -9.94 -4.07 -10.10
N TYR A 158 -9.48 -3.50 -8.99
CA TYR A 158 -8.28 -3.99 -8.32
C TYR A 158 -8.61 -5.35 -7.68
N GLU A 159 -8.39 -6.41 -8.45
CA GLU A 159 -8.51 -7.79 -7.99
C GLU A 159 -7.11 -8.38 -7.86
N ASP A 160 -6.70 -8.71 -6.63
CA ASP A 160 -5.44 -9.40 -6.39
C ASP A 160 -5.51 -10.84 -6.92
N ASP A 161 -5.04 -11.03 -8.16
CA ASP A 161 -4.96 -12.31 -8.88
C ASP A 161 -3.88 -13.27 -8.30
N GLU A 162 -3.08 -12.83 -7.31
CA GLU A 162 -1.98 -13.62 -6.71
C GLU A 162 -2.45 -14.89 -5.95
N GLY A 163 -3.74 -15.01 -5.67
CA GLY A 163 -4.33 -16.23 -5.10
C GLY A 163 -4.71 -17.31 -6.13
N CYS A 164 -4.58 -17.04 -7.43
CA CYS A 164 -4.88 -18.01 -8.48
C CYS A 164 -3.58 -18.67 -8.94
N SER A 165 -3.25 -19.84 -8.39
CA SER A 165 -2.09 -20.61 -8.87
C SER A 165 -2.19 -20.80 -10.39
N PRO A 166 -1.08 -20.68 -11.15
CA PRO A 166 -1.09 -20.90 -12.60
C PRO A 166 -1.56 -22.34 -12.89
N GLY A 167 -2.84 -22.51 -13.22
CA GLY A 167 -3.47 -23.82 -13.40
C GLY A 167 -4.78 -24.07 -12.65
N CYS A 168 -5.24 -23.15 -11.79
CA CYS A 168 -6.56 -23.27 -11.14
C CYS A 168 -7.69 -23.11 -12.18
N ARG A 169 -8.12 -24.23 -12.79
CA ARG A 169 -9.21 -24.31 -13.79
C ARG A 169 -10.35 -25.21 -13.32
N THR A 170 -10.72 -25.16 -12.04
CA THR A 170 -11.83 -25.98 -11.56
C THR A 170 -13.02 -25.12 -11.20
N SER A 171 -14.18 -25.50 -11.73
CA SER A 171 -15.51 -24.95 -11.44
C SER A 171 -15.95 -25.06 -9.98
N ARG A 172 -15.06 -25.49 -9.09
CA ARG A 172 -15.26 -25.62 -7.64
C ARG A 172 -14.56 -24.53 -6.82
N CYS A 173 -13.75 -23.67 -7.45
CA CYS A 173 -13.15 -22.53 -6.76
C CYS A 173 -14.14 -21.35 -6.72
N PRO A 174 -14.56 -20.86 -5.53
CA PRO A 174 -15.47 -19.72 -5.41
C PRO A 174 -14.91 -18.44 -6.06
N ARG A 175 -13.58 -18.30 -6.15
CA ARG A 175 -12.91 -17.19 -6.87
C ARG A 175 -13.01 -17.31 -8.39
N CYS A 176 -12.89 -18.52 -8.96
CA CYS A 176 -13.02 -18.73 -10.40
C CYS A 176 -14.46 -18.53 -10.90
N ALA A 177 -15.46 -18.73 -10.03
CA ALA A 177 -16.85 -18.42 -10.34
C ALA A 177 -17.13 -16.90 -10.41
N ARG A 178 -16.36 -16.08 -9.67
CA ARG A 178 -16.45 -14.60 -9.70
C ARG A 178 -15.63 -13.96 -10.81
N CYS A 179 -14.53 -14.59 -11.25
CA CYS A 179 -13.59 -13.97 -12.19
C CYS A 179 -14.12 -13.77 -13.61
N GLY A 180 -15.38 -14.13 -13.91
CA GLY A 180 -16.12 -13.60 -15.07
C GLY A 180 -15.44 -13.72 -16.43
N ARG A 181 -14.41 -14.56 -16.59
CA ARG A 181 -13.74 -14.80 -17.87
C ARG A 181 -14.66 -15.67 -18.71
N SER A 182 -15.66 -14.98 -19.25
CA SER A 182 -16.39 -15.30 -20.46
C SER A 182 -15.50 -16.14 -21.37
N THR A 183 -15.97 -17.35 -21.65
CA THR A 183 -15.45 -18.26 -22.64
C THR A 183 -15.42 -17.57 -24.00
N ARG A 184 -14.38 -16.78 -24.29
CA ARG A 184 -14.13 -16.31 -25.65
C ARG A 184 -13.54 -17.48 -26.44
N ALA A 185 -14.43 -18.08 -27.22
CA ALA A 185 -14.15 -19.16 -28.15
C ALA A 185 -12.92 -18.89 -29.02
N GLY A 186 -12.16 -19.96 -29.26
CA GLY A 186 -11.49 -20.18 -30.54
C GLY A 186 -10.20 -19.41 -30.81
N ARG A 187 -9.08 -19.85 -30.21
CA ARG A 187 -7.81 -19.92 -30.95
C ARG A 187 -7.12 -21.24 -30.62
N ARG A 188 -7.12 -22.16 -31.58
CA ARG A 188 -6.21 -23.32 -31.56
C ARG A 188 -4.77 -22.77 -31.60
N PRO A 189 -3.83 -23.33 -30.82
CA PRO A 189 -2.43 -23.00 -31.00
C PRO A 189 -1.96 -23.49 -32.39
N PRO A 190 -1.02 -22.79 -33.05
CA PRO A 190 -0.47 -23.25 -34.32
C PRO A 190 0.26 -24.57 -34.08
N ARG A 191 0.03 -25.55 -34.96
CA ARG A 191 0.82 -26.79 -34.99
C ARG A 191 2.24 -26.43 -35.46
N SER A 192 3.23 -26.73 -34.64
CA SER A 192 4.64 -26.70 -35.04
C SER A 192 4.89 -27.76 -36.13
N PRO A 193 5.68 -27.45 -37.17
CA PRO A 193 6.07 -28.45 -38.17
C PRO A 193 7.25 -29.28 -37.67
N GLY A 194 7.13 -30.59 -37.78
CA GLY A 194 8.27 -31.51 -37.92
C GLY A 194 8.94 -32.00 -36.63
N CYS A 195 8.67 -33.26 -36.28
CA CYS A 195 9.71 -34.23 -35.94
C CYS A 195 9.20 -35.61 -36.37
N SER A 196 9.91 -36.19 -37.33
CA SER A 196 9.81 -37.55 -37.81
C SER A 196 10.31 -38.53 -36.74
N GLY A 197 9.65 -39.67 -36.60
CA GLY A 197 10.00 -40.78 -35.72
C GLY A 197 8.82 -41.69 -35.51
#